data_AF-A0A318S722-F1
#
_entry.id   AF-A0A318S722-F1
#
_cell.length_a   1.000
_cell.length_b   1.000
_cell.length_c   1.000
_cell.angle_alpha   90.00
_cell.angle_beta   90.00
_cell.angle_gamma   90.00
#
_symmetry.space_group_name_H-M   'P 1'
#
loop_
_entity.id
_entity.type
_entity.pdbx_description
1 polymer ?
#
loop_
_entity_poly.entity_id
_entity_poly.type
_entity_poly.pdbx_seq_one_letter_code
_entity_poly.pdbx_strand_id
1 'polypeptide(L)'
;MNVEDALPELIELYEYKVADLLAGNEPRGGRRSIVALRDVLLGADIESTLMRRFRNTDRAWRSWMQQGTLPPPLPPEPESTDLDNWALQSDTPLDPEGHALVSLATALWRVRLDDELARIASEWRREKNLVTLRSMYALSLNLEAGRLTDDVPAEGDPLVSLGNVKVAHGMLSNLLDLLLAHDSPTQTSAAWLRSMMLELADNPFPSARHGGIALERAAERTQIRDALGRGVEVIVRLLPLQRGGSGEDPPALTRVLFARNPARRASAPDDASNQLVVRLAGAGEVVWQGQSIGWRPAGREWHLVVGGAAYPLRRSGDEVGVTRVPLDGRELRACYSGDYLLLDLESGDHTPLSHLLALGAAVATVLDARDDFLHLRLVRGAAQWLRDARVDASTIMPDSAQKYAVAAPEALIAFARKGVENLLTRAQRRAPQDVRRALVEAARILGAPEERATSLYTTLMDVQAGKEPRETREVQVPGEAIVVAYDGEPVTVNVMGRHITLRADYRGEVTSVMPGAPAVLLSDLWVYTLTTGGIVIARQGLRIGLTFQSAVPSR
;
A
#
# COMPACT_ATOMS: atom_id res chain seq x y z
N MET A 1 -41.91 -18.62 -46.49
CA MET A 1 -41.11 -19.66 -47.16
C MET A 1 -41.33 -20.93 -46.35
N ASN A 2 -41.95 -21.95 -46.94
CA ASN A 2 -42.19 -23.19 -46.21
C ASN A 2 -40.82 -23.80 -45.87
N VAL A 3 -40.69 -24.42 -44.69
CA VAL A 3 -39.44 -25.04 -44.24
C VAL A 3 -38.95 -26.08 -45.25
N GLU A 4 -39.88 -26.73 -45.95
CA GLU A 4 -39.64 -27.71 -47.03
C GLU A 4 -38.89 -27.11 -48.23
N ASP A 5 -39.16 -25.85 -48.60
CA ASP A 5 -38.51 -25.17 -49.73
C ASP A 5 -37.06 -24.78 -49.42
N ALA A 6 -36.69 -24.69 -48.13
CA ALA A 6 -35.39 -24.23 -47.65
C ALA A 6 -34.47 -25.36 -47.15
N LEU A 7 -34.90 -26.63 -47.27
CA LEU A 7 -34.15 -27.79 -46.77
C LEU A 7 -32.73 -27.93 -47.36
N PRO A 8 -32.49 -27.68 -48.67
CA PRO A 8 -31.14 -27.76 -49.23
C PRO A 8 -30.17 -26.77 -48.58
N GLU A 9 -30.61 -25.53 -48.36
CA GLU A 9 -29.80 -24.45 -47.78
C GLU A 9 -29.52 -24.68 -46.29
N LEU A 10 -30.50 -25.25 -45.56
CA LEU A 10 -30.32 -25.63 -44.16
C LEU A 10 -29.32 -26.78 -43.99
N ILE A 11 -29.30 -27.74 -44.93
CA ILE A 11 -28.32 -28.83 -44.94
C ILE A 11 -26.91 -28.30 -45.25
N GLU A 12 -26.78 -27.38 -46.21
CA GLU A 12 -25.49 -26.74 -46.52
C GLU A 12 -24.98 -25.92 -45.33
N LEU A 13 -25.85 -25.19 -44.64
CA LEU A 13 -25.50 -24.46 -43.43
C LEU A 13 -25.07 -25.40 -42.29
N TYR A 14 -25.72 -26.56 -42.16
CA TYR A 14 -25.33 -27.59 -41.19
C TYR A 14 -23.96 -28.21 -41.53
N GLU A 15 -23.72 -28.53 -42.80
CA GLU A 15 -22.43 -29.02 -43.31
C GLU A 15 -21.30 -28.03 -43.04
N TYR A 16 -21.49 -26.76 -43.38
CA TYR A 16 -20.51 -25.71 -43.16
C TYR A 16 -20.14 -25.58 -41.67
N LYS A 17 -21.14 -25.56 -40.78
CA LYS A 17 -20.88 -25.40 -39.34
C LYS A 17 -20.23 -26.63 -38.70
N VAL A 18 -20.55 -27.83 -39.17
CA VAL A 18 -19.88 -29.06 -38.71
C VAL A 18 -18.44 -29.09 -39.22
N ALA A 19 -18.17 -28.63 -40.45
CA ALA A 19 -16.82 -28.52 -40.98
C ALA A 19 -15.94 -27.52 -40.21
N ASP A 20 -16.48 -26.34 -39.87
CA ASP A 20 -15.78 -25.35 -39.02
C ASP A 20 -15.35 -25.97 -37.68
N LEU A 21 -16.25 -26.74 -37.07
CA LEU A 21 -16.04 -27.37 -35.78
C LEU A 21 -15.03 -28.54 -35.84
N LEU A 22 -15.02 -29.31 -36.94
CA LEU A 22 -13.98 -30.33 -37.18
C LEU A 22 -12.61 -29.72 -37.46
N ALA A 23 -12.55 -28.51 -38.02
CA ALA A 23 -11.33 -27.74 -38.24
C ALA A 23 -10.82 -27.02 -36.96
N GLY A 24 -11.52 -27.16 -35.83
CA GLY A 24 -11.15 -26.51 -34.56
C GLY A 24 -11.57 -25.04 -34.43
N ASN A 25 -12.35 -24.51 -35.39
CA ASN A 25 -12.89 -23.16 -35.36
C ASN A 25 -14.25 -23.12 -34.62
N GLU A 26 -14.60 -21.97 -34.05
CA GLU A 26 -15.92 -21.79 -33.43
C GLU A 26 -16.98 -21.43 -34.50
N PRO A 27 -18.04 -22.25 -34.69
CA PRO A 27 -19.04 -22.01 -35.73
C PRO A 27 -19.87 -20.77 -35.41
N ARG A 28 -20.27 -19.99 -36.43
CA ARG A 28 -21.11 -18.80 -36.25
C ARG A 28 -22.44 -19.17 -35.57
N GLY A 29 -22.70 -18.61 -34.38
CA GLY A 29 -23.84 -18.93 -33.52
C GLY A 29 -23.57 -20.00 -32.45
N GLY A 30 -22.32 -20.46 -32.33
CA GLY A 30 -21.86 -21.40 -31.31
C GLY A 30 -22.39 -22.83 -31.49
N ARG A 31 -21.94 -23.74 -30.62
CA ARG A 31 -22.30 -25.18 -30.67
C ARG A 31 -23.81 -25.43 -30.57
N ARG A 32 -24.54 -24.57 -29.84
CA ARG A 32 -26.01 -24.64 -29.72
C ARG A 32 -26.72 -24.46 -31.06
N SER A 33 -26.16 -23.65 -31.96
CA SER A 33 -26.75 -23.44 -33.29
C SER A 33 -26.66 -24.68 -34.19
N ILE A 34 -25.67 -25.56 -33.99
CA ILE A 34 -25.55 -26.85 -34.70
C ILE A 34 -26.61 -27.83 -34.18
N VAL A 35 -26.81 -27.89 -32.87
CA VAL A 35 -27.84 -28.74 -32.24
C VAL A 35 -29.24 -28.29 -32.70
N ALA A 36 -29.52 -26.99 -32.67
CA ALA A 36 -30.80 -26.46 -33.13
C ALA A 36 -31.07 -26.75 -34.62
N LEU A 37 -30.07 -26.59 -35.49
CA LEU A 37 -30.19 -26.94 -36.91
C LEU A 37 -30.40 -28.44 -37.11
N ARG A 38 -29.70 -29.28 -36.35
CA ARG A 38 -29.86 -30.73 -36.38
C ARG A 38 -31.27 -31.15 -35.99
N ASP A 39 -31.83 -30.57 -34.94
CA ASP A 39 -33.18 -30.91 -34.47
C ASP A 39 -34.25 -30.51 -35.49
N VAL A 40 -34.09 -29.35 -36.15
CA VAL A 40 -34.96 -28.93 -37.27
C VAL A 40 -34.87 -29.91 -38.45
N LEU A 41 -33.66 -30.34 -38.82
CA LEU A 41 -33.46 -31.30 -39.91
C LEU A 41 -33.95 -32.72 -39.58
N LEU A 42 -33.92 -33.13 -38.30
CA LEU A 42 -34.47 -34.42 -37.87
C LEU A 42 -36.00 -34.44 -37.86
N GLY A 43 -36.63 -33.28 -37.69
CA GLY A 43 -38.09 -33.14 -37.68
C GLY A 43 -38.72 -32.89 -39.05
N ALA A 44 -37.92 -32.72 -40.11
CA ALA A 44 -38.39 -32.43 -41.47
C ALA A 44 -38.47 -33.70 -42.34
N ASP A 45 -39.39 -33.71 -43.31
CA ASP A 45 -39.49 -34.77 -44.31
C ASP A 45 -38.48 -34.51 -45.45
N ILE A 46 -37.29 -35.10 -45.33
CA ILE A 46 -36.16 -34.83 -46.23
C ILE A 46 -36.11 -35.88 -47.35
N GLU A 47 -36.00 -35.41 -48.59
CA GLU A 47 -35.81 -36.26 -49.77
C GLU A 47 -34.57 -37.18 -49.66
N SER A 48 -34.65 -38.38 -50.24
CA SER A 48 -33.67 -39.45 -50.06
C SER A 48 -32.20 -39.09 -50.35
N THR A 49 -31.96 -38.17 -51.30
CA THR A 49 -30.61 -37.69 -51.68
C THR A 49 -30.02 -36.74 -50.65
N LEU A 50 -30.83 -35.80 -50.15
CA LEU A 50 -30.49 -34.85 -49.08
C LEU A 50 -30.33 -35.55 -47.73
N MET A 51 -31.14 -36.58 -47.47
CA MET A 51 -31.03 -37.42 -46.26
C MET A 51 -29.68 -38.14 -46.18
N ARG A 52 -29.11 -38.56 -47.32
CA ARG A 52 -27.78 -39.18 -47.36
C ARG A 52 -26.67 -38.19 -47.00
N ARG A 53 -26.76 -36.95 -47.50
CA ARG A 53 -25.84 -35.85 -47.14
C ARG A 53 -25.90 -35.55 -45.65
N PHE A 54 -27.11 -35.31 -45.13
CA PHE A 54 -27.34 -35.06 -43.71
C PHE A 54 -26.78 -36.19 -42.82
N ARG A 55 -27.05 -37.46 -43.13
CA ARG A 55 -26.55 -38.61 -42.33
C ARG A 55 -25.02 -38.72 -42.33
N ASN A 56 -24.33 -38.35 -43.40
CA ASN A 56 -22.87 -38.39 -43.44
C ASN A 56 -22.28 -37.30 -42.53
N THR A 57 -22.81 -36.09 -42.61
CA THR A 57 -22.39 -34.94 -41.79
C THR A 57 -22.73 -35.14 -40.32
N ASP A 58 -23.92 -35.68 -40.02
CA ASP A 58 -24.34 -36.00 -38.67
C ASP A 58 -23.51 -37.14 -38.05
N ARG A 59 -23.02 -38.10 -38.84
CA ARG A 59 -22.02 -39.09 -38.36
C ARG A 59 -20.70 -38.42 -37.94
N ALA A 60 -20.22 -37.46 -38.71
CA ALA A 60 -18.99 -36.73 -38.38
C ALA A 60 -19.16 -35.88 -37.11
N TRP A 61 -20.30 -35.20 -36.96
CA TRP A 61 -20.65 -34.46 -35.75
C TRP A 61 -20.77 -35.37 -34.51
N ARG A 62 -21.41 -36.54 -34.62
CA ARG A 62 -21.51 -37.52 -33.52
C ARG A 62 -20.15 -38.11 -33.15
N SER A 63 -19.30 -38.40 -34.14
CA SER A 63 -17.95 -38.92 -33.89
C SER A 63 -17.10 -37.90 -33.13
N TRP A 64 -17.19 -36.61 -33.50
CA TRP A 64 -16.54 -35.53 -32.75
C TRP A 64 -17.09 -35.37 -31.33
N MET A 65 -18.41 -35.47 -31.13
CA MET A 65 -19.01 -35.46 -29.79
C MET A 65 -18.53 -36.63 -28.92
N GLN A 66 -18.34 -37.81 -29.52
CA GLN A 66 -17.79 -38.98 -28.82
C GLN A 66 -16.31 -38.82 -28.49
N GLN A 67 -15.52 -38.15 -29.33
CA GLN A 67 -14.13 -37.78 -29.02
C GLN A 67 -14.04 -36.79 -27.85
N GLY A 68 -15.07 -35.95 -27.64
CA GLY A 68 -15.19 -35.09 -26.46
C GLY A 68 -15.71 -35.77 -25.18
N THR A 69 -16.03 -37.07 -25.22
CA THR A 69 -16.68 -37.79 -24.10
C THR A 69 -16.06 -39.17 -23.81
N LEU A 70 -14.75 -39.34 -24.02
CA LEU A 70 -13.99 -40.54 -23.61
C LEU A 70 -12.85 -40.12 -22.66
N PRO A 71 -12.68 -40.79 -21.49
CA PRO A 71 -11.46 -40.64 -20.69
C PRO A 71 -10.28 -41.29 -21.44
N PRO A 72 -9.04 -40.81 -21.25
CA PRO A 72 -7.88 -41.34 -21.96
C PRO A 72 -7.62 -42.82 -21.58
N PRO A 73 -6.99 -43.61 -22.48
CA PRO A 73 -6.70 -45.02 -22.22
C PRO A 73 -5.66 -45.16 -21.09
N LEU A 74 -5.86 -46.16 -20.23
CA LEU A 74 -4.94 -46.52 -19.14
C LEU A 74 -3.56 -46.91 -19.71
N PRO A 75 -2.44 -46.41 -19.13
CA PRO A 75 -1.11 -46.93 -19.43
C PRO A 75 -0.89 -48.32 -18.81
N PRO A 76 0.07 -49.11 -19.31
CA PRO A 76 0.44 -50.39 -18.70
C PRO A 76 0.96 -50.17 -17.27
N GLU A 77 0.58 -51.06 -16.35
CA GLU A 77 1.01 -51.01 -14.94
C GLU A 77 2.54 -50.97 -14.83
N PRO A 78 3.12 -49.97 -14.15
CA PRO A 78 4.45 -50.07 -13.62
C PRO A 78 4.40 -50.67 -12.21
N GLU A 79 5.33 -51.59 -11.99
CA GLU A 79 5.63 -52.25 -10.74
C GLU A 79 5.80 -51.25 -9.59
N SER A 80 5.35 -51.66 -8.41
CA SER A 80 5.44 -50.94 -7.15
C SER A 80 6.77 -50.20 -6.95
N THR A 81 6.74 -48.88 -6.91
CA THR A 81 7.83 -48.06 -6.39
C THR A 81 7.26 -46.82 -5.68
N ASP A 82 7.48 -46.82 -4.37
CA ASP A 82 7.57 -45.74 -3.38
C ASP A 82 6.71 -44.46 -3.49
N LEU A 83 5.98 -44.23 -2.40
CA LEU A 83 5.02 -43.17 -2.08
C LEU A 83 5.63 -41.76 -1.85
N ASP A 84 6.79 -41.41 -2.40
CA ASP A 84 7.52 -40.20 -2.00
C ASP A 84 7.83 -39.16 -3.10
N ASN A 85 7.21 -39.22 -4.29
CA ASN A 85 7.58 -38.30 -5.39
C ASN A 85 6.42 -37.57 -6.10
N TRP A 86 5.50 -36.97 -5.35
CA TRP A 86 4.57 -35.95 -5.87
C TRP A 86 5.16 -34.54 -5.74
N ALA A 87 6.28 -34.31 -6.43
CA ALA A 87 6.71 -32.95 -6.75
C ALA A 87 6.01 -32.50 -8.05
N LEU A 88 5.44 -31.29 -7.98
CA LEU A 88 4.67 -30.61 -9.02
C LEU A 88 5.32 -30.65 -10.42
N GLN A 89 4.51 -30.98 -11.43
CA GLN A 89 4.67 -30.44 -12.78
C GLN A 89 3.32 -29.84 -13.22
N SER A 90 3.23 -28.52 -13.16
CA SER A 90 2.10 -27.74 -13.66
C SER A 90 2.38 -27.28 -15.09
N ASP A 91 2.25 -28.20 -16.06
CA ASP A 91 2.53 -27.96 -17.49
C ASP A 91 1.27 -27.64 -18.32
N THR A 92 0.16 -27.22 -17.67
CA THR A 92 -0.98 -26.67 -18.40
C THR A 92 -0.72 -25.18 -18.67
N PRO A 93 -0.70 -24.72 -19.94
CA PRO A 93 -0.52 -23.29 -20.24
C PRO A 93 -1.62 -22.47 -19.56
N LEU A 94 -1.22 -21.41 -18.86
CA LEU A 94 -2.15 -20.52 -18.17
C LEU A 94 -3.10 -19.87 -19.18
N ASP A 95 -4.37 -19.74 -18.81
CA ASP A 95 -5.31 -18.91 -19.54
C ASP A 95 -4.93 -17.42 -19.40
N PRO A 96 -5.42 -16.52 -20.28
CA PRO A 96 -5.09 -15.08 -20.19
C PRO A 96 -5.40 -14.45 -18.83
N GLU A 97 -6.45 -14.93 -18.14
CA GLU A 97 -6.76 -14.52 -16.77
C GLU A 97 -5.67 -15.00 -15.80
N GLY A 98 -5.18 -16.24 -15.92
CA GLY A 98 -4.10 -16.78 -15.10
C GLY A 98 -2.80 -16.00 -15.25
N HIS A 99 -2.45 -15.61 -16.47
CA HIS A 99 -1.29 -14.75 -16.70
C HIS A 99 -1.42 -13.39 -16.00
N ALA A 100 -2.59 -12.74 -16.10
CA ALA A 100 -2.83 -11.46 -15.41
C ALA A 100 -2.71 -11.60 -13.89
N LEU A 101 -3.23 -12.70 -13.32
CA LEU A 101 -3.14 -12.98 -11.89
C LEU A 101 -1.70 -13.22 -11.41
N VAL A 102 -0.90 -13.95 -12.18
CA VAL A 102 0.53 -14.15 -11.87
C VAL A 102 1.29 -12.82 -11.90
N SER A 103 1.04 -11.97 -12.89
CA SER A 103 1.64 -10.64 -12.96
C SER A 103 1.25 -9.76 -11.77
N LEU A 104 -0.03 -9.75 -11.39
CA LEU A 104 -0.53 -9.02 -10.22
C LEU A 104 0.08 -9.53 -8.91
N ALA A 105 0.14 -10.85 -8.73
CA ALA A 105 0.75 -11.47 -7.55
C ALA A 105 2.23 -11.10 -7.42
N THR A 106 2.97 -11.20 -8.53
CA THR A 106 4.39 -10.85 -8.58
C THR A 106 4.61 -9.37 -8.28
N ALA A 107 3.77 -8.49 -8.81
CA ALA A 107 3.84 -7.06 -8.54
C ALA A 107 3.57 -6.76 -7.06
N LEU A 108 2.52 -7.34 -6.46
CA LEU A 108 2.24 -7.13 -5.04
C LEU A 108 3.39 -7.62 -4.15
N TRP A 109 3.91 -8.80 -4.45
CA TRP A 109 5.08 -9.34 -3.75
C TRP A 109 6.28 -8.42 -3.83
N ARG A 110 6.61 -7.89 -5.02
CA ARG A 110 7.69 -6.91 -5.21
C ARG A 110 7.45 -5.62 -4.40
N VAL A 111 6.21 -5.13 -4.35
CA VAL A 111 5.87 -3.93 -3.58
C VAL A 111 6.10 -4.14 -2.09
N ARG A 112 5.65 -5.27 -1.54
CA ARG A 112 5.89 -5.64 -0.12
C ARG A 112 7.37 -5.78 0.19
N LEU A 113 8.11 -6.40 -0.73
CA LEU A 113 9.55 -6.57 -0.63
C LEU A 113 10.29 -5.23 -0.61
N ASP A 114 9.91 -4.29 -1.48
CA ASP A 114 10.44 -2.92 -1.53
C ASP A 114 10.17 -2.16 -0.22
N ASP A 115 8.96 -2.27 0.33
CA ASP A 115 8.61 -1.62 1.61
C ASP A 115 9.45 -2.18 2.77
N GLU A 116 9.67 -3.49 2.80
CA GLU A 116 10.51 -4.14 3.80
C GLU A 116 11.99 -3.74 3.66
N LEU A 117 12.50 -3.63 2.43
CA LEU A 117 13.85 -3.12 2.17
C LEU A 117 14.00 -1.66 2.60
N ALA A 118 13.00 -0.82 2.39
CA ALA A 118 13.02 0.57 2.85
C ALA A 118 13.07 0.66 4.38
N ARG A 119 12.38 -0.25 5.09
CA ARG A 119 12.45 -0.39 6.55
C ARG A 119 13.85 -0.80 7.00
N ILE A 120 14.41 -1.86 6.40
CA ILE A 120 15.76 -2.36 6.70
C ILE A 120 16.82 -1.29 6.45
N ALA A 121 16.76 -0.60 5.30
CA ALA A 121 17.67 0.49 4.97
C ALA A 121 17.62 1.61 6.03
N SER A 122 16.41 1.94 6.50
CA SER A 122 16.22 2.94 7.55
C SER A 122 16.78 2.51 8.91
N GLU A 123 16.68 1.22 9.24
CA GLU A 123 17.21 0.62 10.46
C GLU A 123 18.74 0.58 10.44
N TRP A 124 19.35 0.03 9.40
CA TRP A 124 20.80 -0.06 9.29
C TRP A 124 21.47 1.31 9.19
N ARG A 125 20.76 2.33 8.69
CA ARG A 125 21.26 3.71 8.69
C ARG A 125 21.41 4.30 10.09
N ARG A 126 20.67 3.79 11.08
CA ARG A 126 20.80 4.23 12.48
C ARG A 126 21.96 3.55 13.19
N GLU A 127 22.58 2.54 12.58
CA GLU A 127 23.75 1.88 13.13
C GLU A 127 24.96 2.82 13.14
N LYS A 128 25.76 2.70 14.20
CA LYS A 128 27.02 3.41 14.30
C LYS A 128 27.93 3.02 13.14
N ASN A 129 28.54 4.01 12.50
CA ASN A 129 29.52 3.86 11.40
C ASN A 129 28.99 3.16 10.14
N LEU A 130 27.66 2.94 10.02
CA LEU A 130 26.99 2.34 8.87
C LEU A 130 27.60 0.99 8.41
N VAL A 131 28.16 0.22 9.35
CA VAL A 131 29.00 -0.96 9.03
C VAL A 131 28.26 -2.00 8.19
N THR A 132 26.98 -2.26 8.49
CA THR A 132 26.18 -3.22 7.72
C THR A 132 25.94 -2.73 6.31
N LEU A 133 25.52 -1.47 6.11
CA LEU A 133 25.31 -0.91 4.77
C LEU A 133 26.59 -0.87 3.93
N ARG A 134 27.74 -0.51 4.53
CA ARG A 134 29.05 -0.49 3.85
C ARG A 134 29.45 -1.89 3.39
N SER A 135 29.25 -2.87 4.27
CA SER A 135 29.58 -4.27 3.98
C SER A 135 28.68 -4.86 2.90
N MET A 136 27.37 -4.57 2.96
CA MET A 136 26.40 -5.02 1.96
C MET A 136 26.61 -4.34 0.59
N TYR A 137 27.03 -3.08 0.57
CA TYR A 137 27.41 -2.38 -0.66
C TYR A 137 28.63 -3.03 -1.32
N ALA A 138 29.69 -3.33 -0.56
CA ALA A 138 30.82 -4.05 -1.11
C ALA A 138 30.40 -5.45 -1.60
N LEU A 139 29.57 -6.16 -0.83
CA LEU A 139 29.04 -7.46 -1.23
C LEU A 139 28.26 -7.38 -2.55
N SER A 140 27.43 -6.36 -2.75
CA SER A 140 26.69 -6.19 -4.02
C SER A 140 27.62 -5.96 -5.20
N LEU A 141 28.64 -5.10 -5.06
CA LEU A 141 29.63 -4.87 -6.12
C LEU A 141 30.42 -6.15 -6.47
N ASN A 142 30.86 -6.90 -5.47
CA ASN A 142 31.60 -8.14 -5.68
C ASN A 142 30.72 -9.24 -6.31
N LEU A 143 29.42 -9.28 -5.99
CA LEU A 143 28.46 -10.16 -6.65
C LEU A 143 28.24 -9.76 -8.10
N GLU A 144 28.08 -8.47 -8.40
CA GLU A 144 27.98 -7.96 -9.78
C GLU A 144 29.24 -8.31 -10.60
N ALA A 145 30.43 -8.20 -9.98
CA ALA A 145 31.69 -8.56 -10.61
C ALA A 145 31.91 -10.09 -10.75
N GLY A 146 31.19 -10.89 -9.96
CA GLY A 146 31.36 -12.35 -9.88
C GLY A 146 32.68 -12.80 -9.25
N ARG A 147 33.41 -11.89 -8.59
CA ARG A 147 34.70 -12.16 -7.94
C ARG A 147 35.02 -11.10 -6.89
N LEU A 148 35.91 -11.41 -5.96
CA LEU A 148 36.34 -10.50 -4.90
C LEU A 148 37.32 -9.43 -5.42
N THR A 149 36.82 -8.24 -5.76
CA THR A 149 37.58 -7.08 -6.24
C THR A 149 37.44 -5.83 -5.39
N ASP A 150 36.29 -5.61 -4.77
CA ASP A 150 35.92 -4.32 -4.18
C ASP A 150 36.02 -4.36 -2.65
N ASP A 151 36.71 -3.35 -2.10
CA ASP A 151 36.91 -3.18 -0.66
C ASP A 151 35.62 -2.72 0.03
N VAL A 152 35.45 -3.07 1.31
CA VAL A 152 34.47 -2.39 2.15
C VAL A 152 34.87 -0.91 2.28
N PRO A 153 34.03 0.05 1.85
CA PRO A 153 34.38 1.48 1.88
C PRO A 153 34.67 1.95 3.29
N ALA A 154 35.50 2.97 3.47
CA ALA A 154 35.78 3.56 4.78
C ALA A 154 34.55 4.28 5.38
N GLU A 155 34.59 4.56 6.69
CA GLU A 155 33.55 5.39 7.31
C GLU A 155 33.56 6.81 6.71
N GLY A 156 32.41 7.27 6.25
CA GLY A 156 32.28 8.61 5.67
C GLY A 156 32.92 8.77 4.28
N ASP A 157 33.16 7.68 3.56
CA ASP A 157 33.66 7.74 2.18
C ASP A 157 32.77 8.68 1.32
N PRO A 158 33.31 9.79 0.79
CA PRO A 158 32.53 10.78 0.06
C PRO A 158 31.96 10.23 -1.26
N LEU A 159 32.51 9.13 -1.77
CA LEU A 159 32.03 8.48 -2.98
C LEU A 159 30.81 7.59 -2.71
N VAL A 160 30.54 7.25 -1.45
CA VAL A 160 29.46 6.32 -1.08
C VAL A 160 28.45 7.02 -0.17
N SER A 161 27.37 7.50 -0.77
CA SER A 161 26.31 8.29 -0.08
C SER A 161 25.33 7.43 0.75
N LEU A 162 25.82 6.43 1.50
CA LEU A 162 24.98 5.49 2.28
C LEU A 162 24.22 6.16 3.44
N GLY A 163 24.60 7.37 3.83
CA GLY A 163 23.81 8.19 4.76
C GLY A 163 22.46 8.68 4.17
N ASN A 164 22.29 8.60 2.86
CA ASN A 164 21.02 8.90 2.19
C ASN A 164 20.15 7.64 2.12
N VAL A 165 18.96 7.70 2.71
CA VAL A 165 18.02 6.56 2.76
C VAL A 165 17.63 6.05 1.36
N LYS A 166 17.52 6.94 0.36
CA LYS A 166 17.19 6.54 -1.02
C LYS A 166 18.32 5.76 -1.67
N VAL A 167 19.57 6.14 -1.39
CA VAL A 167 20.76 5.45 -1.92
C VAL A 167 20.91 4.08 -1.24
N ALA A 168 20.78 4.03 0.09
CA ALA A 168 20.82 2.77 0.83
C ALA A 168 19.71 1.81 0.38
N HIS A 169 18.48 2.30 0.24
CA HIS A 169 17.36 1.52 -0.28
C HIS A 169 17.61 1.01 -1.71
N GLY A 170 18.02 1.89 -2.62
CA GLY A 170 18.32 1.51 -4.01
C GLY A 170 19.44 0.48 -4.13
N MET A 171 20.47 0.57 -3.29
CA MET A 171 21.54 -0.43 -3.21
C MET A 171 21.00 -1.82 -2.81
N LEU A 172 20.15 -1.89 -1.78
CA LEU A 172 19.57 -3.17 -1.34
C LEU A 172 18.58 -3.73 -2.37
N SER A 173 17.82 -2.86 -3.03
CA SER A 173 16.90 -3.23 -4.11
C SER A 173 17.67 -3.84 -5.29
N ASN A 174 18.76 -3.19 -5.74
CA ASN A 174 19.63 -3.70 -6.80
C ASN A 174 20.28 -5.04 -6.44
N LEU A 175 20.77 -5.19 -5.20
CA LEU A 175 21.31 -6.45 -4.71
C LEU A 175 20.26 -7.56 -4.82
N LEU A 176 19.02 -7.29 -4.43
CA LEU A 176 17.96 -8.26 -4.47
C LEU A 176 17.55 -8.61 -5.91
N ASP A 177 17.46 -7.63 -6.80
CA ASP A 177 17.22 -7.86 -8.22
C ASP A 177 18.30 -8.73 -8.86
N LEU A 178 19.57 -8.50 -8.52
CA LEU A 178 20.69 -9.34 -8.95
C LEU A 178 20.54 -10.79 -8.45
N LEU A 179 20.11 -10.99 -7.20
CA LEU A 179 19.88 -12.33 -6.64
C LEU A 179 18.67 -13.02 -7.29
N LEU A 180 17.62 -12.28 -7.62
CA LEU A 180 16.43 -12.82 -8.28
C LEU A 180 16.67 -13.13 -9.76
N ALA A 181 17.54 -12.36 -10.41
CA ALA A 181 17.98 -12.61 -11.79
C ALA A 181 19.01 -13.73 -11.90
N HIS A 182 19.67 -14.10 -10.79
CA HIS A 182 20.62 -15.21 -10.77
C HIS A 182 19.92 -16.53 -11.09
N ASP A 183 20.30 -17.12 -12.23
CA ASP A 183 19.81 -18.41 -12.69
C ASP A 183 21.01 -19.35 -12.88
N SER A 184 21.13 -20.35 -12.01
CA SER A 184 22.18 -21.35 -12.05
C SER A 184 21.61 -22.72 -11.72
N PRO A 185 21.92 -23.75 -12.53
CA PRO A 185 21.46 -25.12 -12.28
C PRO A 185 22.15 -25.78 -11.09
N THR A 186 23.25 -25.20 -10.60
CA THR A 186 24.12 -25.82 -9.58
C THR A 186 24.08 -25.11 -8.24
N GLN A 187 23.65 -23.86 -8.19
CA GLN A 187 23.71 -23.04 -7.00
C GLN A 187 22.47 -22.14 -6.91
N THR A 188 21.83 -22.12 -5.74
CA THR A 188 20.74 -21.19 -5.47
C THR A 188 21.28 -19.78 -5.21
N SER A 189 20.48 -18.74 -5.44
CA SER A 189 20.86 -17.35 -5.16
C SER A 189 21.33 -17.14 -3.71
N ALA A 190 20.69 -17.78 -2.74
CA ALA A 190 21.12 -17.74 -1.35
C ALA A 190 22.48 -18.41 -1.10
N ALA A 191 22.77 -19.54 -1.78
CA ALA A 191 24.06 -20.20 -1.69
C ALA A 191 25.17 -19.37 -2.35
N TRP A 192 24.88 -18.73 -3.48
CA TRP A 192 25.79 -17.82 -4.17
C TRP A 192 26.13 -16.60 -3.30
N LEU A 193 25.11 -15.95 -2.73
CA LEU A 193 25.27 -14.85 -1.77
C LEU A 193 26.16 -15.23 -0.58
N ARG A 194 25.90 -16.39 0.04
CA ARG A 194 26.69 -16.88 1.19
C ARG A 194 28.15 -17.17 0.81
N SER A 195 28.40 -17.72 -0.37
CA SER A 195 29.77 -17.97 -0.85
C SER A 195 30.56 -16.68 -0.96
N MET A 196 30.02 -15.68 -1.66
CA MET A 196 30.68 -14.37 -1.82
C MET A 196 30.84 -13.65 -0.48
N MET A 197 29.85 -13.78 0.41
CA MET A 197 29.96 -13.22 1.76
C MET A 197 31.12 -13.83 2.56
N LEU A 198 31.33 -15.14 2.49
CA LEU A 198 32.45 -15.80 3.18
C LEU A 198 33.80 -15.31 2.63
N GLU A 199 33.93 -15.22 1.30
CA GLU A 199 35.14 -14.68 0.66
C GLU A 199 35.43 -13.23 1.10
N LEU A 200 34.42 -12.37 1.10
CA LEU A 200 34.55 -10.99 1.54
C LEU A 200 34.80 -10.87 3.05
N ALA A 201 34.21 -11.74 3.87
CA ALA A 201 34.43 -11.74 5.31
C ALA A 201 35.86 -12.14 5.69
N ASP A 202 36.48 -13.02 4.91
CA ASP A 202 37.87 -13.43 5.11
C ASP A 202 38.87 -12.39 4.58
N ASN A 203 38.51 -11.68 3.51
CA ASN A 203 39.32 -10.61 2.97
C ASN A 203 38.48 -9.36 2.60
N PRO A 204 38.10 -8.52 3.58
CA PRO A 204 37.23 -7.35 3.33
C PRO A 204 37.91 -6.19 2.60
N PHE A 205 39.23 -6.30 2.36
CA PHE A 205 40.04 -5.29 1.69
C PHE A 205 40.95 -5.95 0.63
N PRO A 206 40.38 -6.55 -0.43
CA PRO A 206 41.13 -7.25 -1.47
C PRO A 206 42.09 -6.36 -2.25
N SER A 207 41.87 -5.05 -2.30
CA SER A 207 42.72 -4.11 -3.05
C SER A 207 44.08 -3.88 -2.39
N ALA A 208 45.16 -4.03 -3.17
CA ALA A 208 46.55 -3.81 -2.74
C ALA A 208 46.89 -2.34 -2.36
N ARG A 209 45.93 -1.40 -2.45
CA ARG A 209 46.13 0.04 -2.24
C ARG A 209 46.40 0.45 -0.79
N HIS A 210 46.34 -0.49 0.16
CA HIS A 210 46.16 -0.14 1.56
C HIS A 210 47.15 -0.77 2.57
N GLY A 211 48.36 -1.16 2.16
CA GLY A 211 49.35 -1.87 2.99
C GLY A 211 49.86 -1.18 4.28
N GLY A 212 49.36 0.00 4.67
CA GLY A 212 49.94 0.83 5.74
C GLY A 212 49.23 0.87 7.11
N ILE A 213 48.02 0.31 7.26
CA ILE A 213 47.23 0.43 8.52
C ILE A 213 46.68 -0.94 8.93
N ALA A 214 47.51 -1.75 9.60
CA ALA A 214 47.20 -3.16 9.88
C ALA A 214 46.37 -3.38 11.17
N LEU A 215 46.56 -2.55 12.20
CA LEU A 215 45.93 -2.74 13.52
C LEU A 215 44.49 -2.23 13.59
N GLU A 216 44.20 -1.03 13.07
CA GLU A 216 42.81 -0.49 13.04
C GLU A 216 41.88 -1.37 12.20
N ARG A 217 42.42 -1.94 11.10
CA ARG A 217 41.67 -2.86 10.25
C ARG A 217 41.45 -4.25 10.85
N ALA A 218 42.23 -4.65 11.85
CA ALA A 218 42.02 -5.94 12.52
C ALA A 218 40.75 -5.93 13.37
N ALA A 219 40.49 -4.85 14.11
CA ALA A 219 39.26 -4.67 14.88
C ALA A 219 38.04 -4.48 13.96
N GLU A 220 38.22 -3.75 12.85
CA GLU A 220 37.16 -3.53 11.85
C GLU A 220 36.77 -4.83 11.11
N ARG A 221 37.72 -5.72 10.82
CA ARG A 221 37.45 -7.03 10.18
C ARG A 221 36.41 -7.86 10.93
N THR A 222 36.49 -7.92 12.26
CA THR A 222 35.51 -8.66 13.06
C THR A 222 34.12 -8.02 12.97
N GLN A 223 34.06 -6.68 13.06
CA GLN A 223 32.79 -5.96 12.93
C GLN A 223 32.16 -6.14 11.55
N ILE A 224 32.97 -6.10 10.48
CA ILE A 224 32.53 -6.34 9.10
C ILE A 224 32.02 -7.77 8.94
N ARG A 225 32.75 -8.78 9.42
CA ARG A 225 32.31 -10.19 9.37
C ARG A 225 30.96 -10.38 10.06
N ASP A 226 30.80 -9.84 11.26
CA ASP A 226 29.55 -9.95 12.00
C ASP A 226 28.41 -9.20 11.29
N ALA A 227 28.69 -8.03 10.71
CA ALA A 227 27.73 -7.23 9.95
C ALA A 227 27.31 -7.91 8.65
N LEU A 228 28.24 -8.52 7.91
CA LEU A 228 27.98 -9.33 6.73
C LEU A 228 27.09 -10.53 7.07
N GLY A 229 27.40 -11.26 8.14
CA GLY A 229 26.60 -12.40 8.60
C GLY A 229 25.15 -11.99 8.88
N ARG A 230 24.94 -10.92 9.66
CA ARG A 230 23.60 -10.39 9.94
C ARG A 230 22.90 -9.88 8.69
N GLY A 231 23.60 -9.11 7.86
CA GLY A 231 23.06 -8.53 6.64
C GLY A 231 22.60 -9.59 5.65
N VAL A 232 23.43 -10.60 5.39
CA VAL A 232 23.08 -11.73 4.52
C VAL A 232 21.94 -12.55 5.09
N GLU A 233 21.91 -12.80 6.40
CA GLU A 233 20.80 -13.51 7.01
C GLU A 233 19.47 -12.78 6.79
N VAL A 234 19.44 -11.45 6.94
CA VAL A 234 18.27 -10.63 6.64
C VAL A 234 17.87 -10.75 5.17
N ILE A 235 18.81 -10.59 4.21
CA ILE A 235 18.49 -10.71 2.77
C ILE A 235 18.00 -12.12 2.41
N VAL A 236 18.59 -13.17 2.96
CA VAL A 236 18.14 -14.56 2.74
C VAL A 236 16.72 -14.77 3.25
N ARG A 237 16.32 -14.13 4.36
CA ARG A 237 14.94 -14.19 4.86
C ARG A 237 13.94 -13.47 3.97
N LEU A 238 14.40 -12.62 3.04
CA LEU A 238 13.55 -11.96 2.05
C LEU A 238 13.46 -12.75 0.73
N LEU A 239 14.42 -13.63 0.45
CA LEU A 239 14.44 -14.42 -0.77
C LEU A 239 13.37 -15.52 -0.74
N PRO A 240 12.66 -15.77 -1.86
CA PRO A 240 11.72 -16.88 -1.98
C PRO A 240 12.37 -18.24 -1.70
N LEU A 241 11.55 -19.22 -1.28
CA LEU A 241 12.03 -20.58 -0.99
C LEU A 241 12.72 -21.21 -2.20
N GLN A 242 12.17 -20.98 -3.40
CA GLN A 242 12.73 -21.46 -4.67
C GLN A 242 14.14 -20.91 -4.96
N ARG A 243 14.52 -19.78 -4.35
CA ARG A 243 15.85 -19.16 -4.46
C ARG A 243 16.77 -19.53 -3.29
N GLY A 244 16.37 -20.50 -2.46
CA GLY A 244 17.12 -20.96 -1.28
C GLY A 244 16.99 -20.06 -0.06
N GLY A 245 16.02 -19.14 -0.07
CA GLY A 245 15.70 -18.26 1.05
C GLY A 245 14.62 -18.81 1.96
N SER A 246 14.07 -17.95 2.81
CA SER A 246 12.95 -18.27 3.70
C SER A 246 11.85 -17.20 3.71
N GLY A 247 11.85 -16.33 2.70
CA GLY A 247 10.86 -15.29 2.51
C GLY A 247 9.57 -15.80 1.88
N GLU A 248 8.56 -14.95 1.89
CA GLU A 248 7.28 -15.25 1.27
C GLU A 248 7.41 -15.37 -0.26
N ASP A 249 6.76 -16.37 -0.84
CA ASP A 249 6.54 -16.47 -2.28
C ASP A 249 5.43 -15.50 -2.72
N PRO A 250 5.37 -15.13 -4.02
CA PRO A 250 4.23 -14.40 -4.55
C PRO A 250 2.89 -15.08 -4.20
N PRO A 251 1.86 -14.30 -3.78
CA PRO A 251 0.60 -14.88 -3.30
C PRO A 251 -0.15 -15.61 -4.42
N ALA A 252 -0.73 -16.77 -4.10
CA ALA A 252 -1.54 -17.54 -5.02
C ALA A 252 -2.96 -16.93 -5.17
N LEU A 253 -3.17 -16.13 -6.21
CA LEU A 253 -4.48 -15.52 -6.50
C LEU A 253 -5.40 -16.51 -7.22
N THR A 254 -6.36 -17.08 -6.48
CA THR A 254 -7.25 -18.13 -7.01
C THR A 254 -8.72 -17.70 -7.14
N ARG A 255 -9.11 -16.61 -6.47
CA ARG A 255 -10.49 -16.14 -6.36
C ARG A 255 -10.59 -14.70 -6.87
N VAL A 256 -11.45 -14.49 -7.87
CA VAL A 256 -11.62 -13.21 -8.55
C VAL A 256 -13.10 -12.84 -8.60
N LEU A 257 -13.43 -11.64 -8.10
CA LEU A 257 -14.75 -11.05 -8.28
C LEU A 257 -14.97 -10.72 -9.74
N PHE A 258 -16.14 -11.09 -10.26
CA PHE A 258 -16.52 -10.89 -11.67
C PHE A 258 -15.60 -11.63 -12.68
N ALA A 259 -14.95 -12.72 -12.24
CA ALA A 259 -14.05 -13.53 -13.07
C ALA A 259 -14.64 -13.93 -14.43
N ARG A 260 -13.79 -13.93 -15.45
CA ARG A 260 -14.12 -14.47 -16.77
C ARG A 260 -14.12 -16.01 -16.71
N ASN A 261 -13.14 -16.60 -16.04
CA ASN A 261 -13.07 -18.05 -15.86
C ASN A 261 -14.01 -18.49 -14.72
N PRO A 262 -15.00 -19.37 -14.98
CA PRO A 262 -15.89 -19.88 -13.93
C PRO A 262 -15.14 -20.57 -12.78
N ALA A 263 -13.99 -21.19 -13.04
CA ALA A 263 -13.21 -21.90 -12.02
C ALA A 263 -12.59 -20.97 -10.97
N ARG A 264 -12.33 -19.70 -11.31
CA ARG A 264 -11.75 -18.70 -10.40
C ARG A 264 -12.77 -17.74 -9.80
N ARG A 265 -14.05 -17.90 -10.12
CA ARG A 265 -15.08 -16.95 -9.70
C ARG A 265 -15.26 -16.95 -8.18
N ALA A 266 -15.25 -15.76 -7.59
CA ALA A 266 -15.75 -15.50 -6.25
C ALA A 266 -17.14 -14.86 -6.34
N SER A 267 -18.05 -15.26 -5.44
CA SER A 267 -19.42 -14.72 -5.35
C SER A 267 -19.52 -13.48 -4.46
N ALA A 268 -18.59 -13.34 -3.50
CA ALA A 268 -18.52 -12.23 -2.55
C ALA A 268 -17.05 -12.02 -2.13
N PRO A 269 -16.69 -10.84 -1.59
CA PRO A 269 -15.39 -10.62 -0.95
C PRO A 269 -15.17 -11.60 0.20
N ASP A 270 -13.90 -11.92 0.43
CA ASP A 270 -13.48 -12.61 1.64
C ASP A 270 -12.94 -11.57 2.64
N ASP A 271 -13.74 -11.26 3.66
CA ASP A 271 -13.37 -10.29 4.71
C ASP A 271 -12.27 -10.83 5.65
N ALA A 272 -11.99 -12.14 5.64
CA ALA A 272 -10.86 -12.70 6.39
C ALA A 272 -9.52 -12.54 5.66
N SER A 273 -9.56 -12.31 4.34
CA SER A 273 -8.39 -12.09 3.51
C SER A 273 -8.03 -10.61 3.45
N ASN A 274 -6.73 -10.30 3.53
CA ASN A 274 -6.19 -8.95 3.23
C ASN A 274 -6.01 -8.69 1.75
N GLN A 275 -6.37 -9.64 0.88
CA GLN A 275 -6.29 -9.52 -0.57
C GLN A 275 -7.66 -9.70 -1.22
N LEU A 276 -7.98 -8.82 -2.16
CA LEU A 276 -9.18 -8.88 -2.97
C LEU A 276 -8.83 -8.66 -4.45
N VAL A 277 -9.23 -9.60 -5.32
CA VAL A 277 -9.02 -9.46 -6.76
C VAL A 277 -10.35 -9.22 -7.46
N VAL A 278 -10.39 -8.21 -8.32
CA VAL A 278 -11.57 -7.76 -9.04
C VAL A 278 -11.26 -7.68 -10.53
N ARG A 279 -12.16 -8.21 -11.37
CA ARG A 279 -12.15 -7.91 -12.80
C ARG A 279 -12.96 -6.65 -13.08
N LEU A 280 -12.34 -5.69 -13.73
CA LEU A 280 -12.90 -4.39 -14.13
C LEU A 280 -13.70 -4.54 -15.43
N ALA A 281 -14.94 -5.01 -15.34
CA ALA A 281 -15.85 -5.12 -16.50
C ALA A 281 -16.80 -3.91 -16.68
N GLY A 282 -16.72 -2.95 -15.78
CA GLY A 282 -17.60 -1.77 -15.69
C GLY A 282 -17.41 -1.06 -14.36
N ALA A 283 -18.14 0.02 -14.12
CA ALA A 283 -18.18 0.61 -12.79
C ALA A 283 -18.79 -0.39 -11.80
N GLY A 284 -18.26 -0.42 -10.57
CA GLY A 284 -18.72 -1.32 -9.52
C GLY A 284 -18.34 -0.80 -8.15
N GLU A 285 -18.97 -1.37 -7.14
CA GLU A 285 -18.70 -1.07 -5.74
C GLU A 285 -18.80 -2.35 -4.93
N VAL A 286 -17.99 -2.42 -3.87
CA VAL A 286 -18.02 -3.51 -2.92
C VAL A 286 -17.70 -3.00 -1.52
N VAL A 287 -18.28 -3.65 -0.51
CA VAL A 287 -17.87 -3.46 0.88
C VAL A 287 -16.91 -4.61 1.23
N TRP A 288 -15.70 -4.28 1.65
CA TRP A 288 -14.67 -5.25 2.02
C TRP A 288 -13.94 -4.78 3.27
N GLN A 289 -13.89 -5.64 4.30
CA GLN A 289 -13.38 -5.31 5.63
C GLN A 289 -13.95 -4.01 6.21
N GLY A 290 -15.25 -3.76 5.98
CA GLY A 290 -15.95 -2.54 6.42
C GLY A 290 -15.64 -1.29 5.61
N GLN A 291 -14.81 -1.36 4.57
CA GLN A 291 -14.52 -0.24 3.67
C GLN A 291 -15.39 -0.34 2.41
N SER A 292 -16.08 0.75 2.04
CA SER A 292 -16.68 0.88 0.70
C SER A 292 -15.58 1.22 -0.30
N ILE A 293 -15.42 0.33 -1.29
CA ILE A 293 -14.44 0.44 -2.35
C ILE A 293 -15.19 0.38 -3.69
N GLY A 294 -15.18 1.50 -4.40
CA GLY A 294 -15.70 1.62 -5.75
C GLY A 294 -14.59 1.62 -6.79
N TRP A 295 -14.94 1.31 -8.03
CA TRP A 295 -14.10 1.57 -9.20
C TRP A 295 -14.98 2.06 -10.34
N ARG A 296 -14.44 2.98 -11.15
CA ARG A 296 -15.16 3.53 -12.31
C ARG A 296 -14.22 3.89 -13.45
N PRO A 297 -14.66 3.75 -14.71
CA PRO A 297 -13.89 4.21 -15.85
C PRO A 297 -13.86 5.75 -15.88
N ALA A 298 -12.71 6.32 -16.19
CA ALA A 298 -12.48 7.75 -16.38
C ALA A 298 -11.74 7.96 -17.71
N GLY A 299 -12.51 8.01 -18.81
CA GLY A 299 -11.94 8.03 -20.15
C GLY A 299 -11.21 6.72 -20.48
N ARG A 300 -9.88 6.79 -20.65
CA ARG A 300 -9.03 5.60 -20.89
C ARG A 300 -8.45 5.01 -19.61
N GLU A 301 -8.67 5.65 -18.47
CA GLU A 301 -8.11 5.27 -17.17
C GLU A 301 -9.20 4.70 -16.27
N TRP A 302 -8.77 4.08 -15.17
CA TRP A 302 -9.65 3.62 -14.11
C TRP A 302 -9.37 4.40 -12.85
N HIS A 303 -10.43 4.81 -12.15
CA HIS A 303 -10.30 5.41 -10.84
C HIS A 303 -10.81 4.43 -9.79
N LEU A 304 -10.04 4.27 -8.72
CA LEU A 304 -10.45 3.62 -7.49
C LEU A 304 -11.08 4.65 -6.56
N VAL A 305 -12.30 4.41 -6.10
CA VAL A 305 -13.04 5.30 -5.21
C VAL A 305 -13.02 4.72 -3.81
N VAL A 306 -12.38 5.40 -2.86
CA VAL A 306 -12.32 4.95 -1.46
C VAL A 306 -12.47 6.15 -0.52
N GLY A 307 -13.37 6.02 0.46
CA GLY A 307 -13.66 7.09 1.42
C GLY A 307 -14.06 8.40 0.74
N GLY A 308 -14.89 8.31 -0.31
CA GLY A 308 -15.37 9.42 -1.12
C GLY A 308 -14.37 9.96 -2.16
N ALA A 309 -13.08 9.59 -2.09
CA ALA A 309 -12.04 10.11 -2.96
C ALA A 309 -11.71 9.18 -4.14
N ALA A 310 -11.52 9.76 -5.33
CA ALA A 310 -11.17 9.03 -6.54
C ALA A 310 -9.66 9.10 -6.80
N TYR A 311 -9.00 7.95 -6.71
CA TYR A 311 -7.57 7.76 -6.95
C TYR A 311 -7.35 7.17 -8.35
N PRO A 312 -6.56 7.81 -9.22
CA PRO A 312 -6.23 7.24 -10.52
C PRO A 312 -5.41 5.95 -10.35
N LEU A 313 -5.86 4.87 -11.00
CA LEU A 313 -5.09 3.64 -11.12
C LEU A 313 -4.02 3.85 -12.18
N ARG A 314 -2.76 3.84 -11.75
CA ARG A 314 -1.63 4.03 -12.65
C ARG A 314 -1.56 2.88 -13.65
N ARG A 315 -1.21 3.19 -14.90
CA ARG A 315 -0.77 2.22 -15.90
C ARG A 315 0.71 2.46 -16.18
N SER A 316 1.51 1.40 -16.22
CA SER A 316 2.94 1.48 -16.55
C SER A 316 3.22 0.66 -17.80
N GLY A 317 2.63 1.03 -18.95
CA GLY A 317 2.78 0.26 -20.19
C GLY A 317 2.34 -1.21 -20.02
N ASP A 318 3.28 -2.14 -20.25
CA ASP A 318 3.10 -3.58 -20.05
C ASP A 318 3.29 -4.03 -18.58
N GLU A 319 3.78 -3.14 -17.71
CA GLU A 319 3.99 -3.40 -16.29
C GLU A 319 2.74 -3.11 -15.46
N VAL A 320 2.64 -3.80 -14.34
CA VAL A 320 1.58 -3.60 -13.36
C VAL A 320 1.75 -2.24 -12.69
N GLY A 321 0.74 -1.38 -12.82
CA GLY A 321 0.74 -0.11 -12.11
C GLY A 321 0.33 -0.26 -10.66
N VAL A 322 0.97 0.47 -9.76
CA VAL A 322 0.71 0.42 -8.31
C VAL A 322 0.24 1.79 -7.82
N THR A 323 -0.91 1.81 -7.16
CA THR A 323 -1.46 2.99 -6.49
C THR A 323 -1.57 2.70 -5.00
N ARG A 324 -0.96 3.53 -4.14
CA ARG A 324 -1.08 3.44 -2.67
C ARG A 324 -2.11 4.44 -2.17
N VAL A 325 -3.07 3.98 -1.38
CA VAL A 325 -4.18 4.77 -0.86
C VAL A 325 -4.17 4.70 0.67
N PRO A 326 -3.89 5.81 1.37
CA PRO A 326 -3.91 5.82 2.83
C PRO A 326 -5.36 5.79 3.35
N LEU A 327 -5.64 4.91 4.31
CA LEU A 327 -6.97 4.66 4.88
C LEU A 327 -6.89 4.47 6.39
N ASP A 328 -7.14 5.52 7.17
CA ASP A 328 -7.43 5.43 8.62
C ASP A 328 -6.63 4.37 9.42
N GLY A 329 -5.29 4.45 9.39
CA GLY A 329 -4.39 3.50 10.08
C GLY A 329 -3.98 2.28 9.26
N ARG A 330 -4.42 2.23 8.01
CA ARG A 330 -4.15 1.19 7.02
C ARG A 330 -3.67 1.81 5.72
N GLU A 331 -3.11 0.99 4.86
CA GLU A 331 -2.79 1.36 3.48
C GLU A 331 -3.44 0.33 2.55
N LEU A 332 -4.20 0.83 1.58
CA LEU A 332 -4.73 0.03 0.49
C LEU A 332 -3.79 0.18 -0.71
N ARG A 333 -3.19 -0.93 -1.11
CA ARG A 333 -2.36 -1.02 -2.32
C ARG A 333 -3.21 -1.59 -3.43
N ALA A 334 -3.25 -0.87 -4.55
CA ALA A 334 -3.99 -1.24 -5.73
C ALA A 334 -3.01 -1.54 -6.87
N CYS A 335 -2.85 -2.82 -7.19
CA CYS A 335 -2.07 -3.30 -8.33
C CYS A 335 -3.01 -3.49 -9.52
N TYR A 336 -2.73 -2.82 -10.64
CA TYR A 336 -3.60 -2.78 -11.81
C TYR A 336 -2.88 -3.29 -13.05
N SER A 337 -3.47 -4.29 -13.73
CA SER A 337 -2.97 -4.86 -14.98
C SER A 337 -4.12 -5.35 -15.87
N GLY A 338 -4.14 -4.88 -17.12
CA GLY A 338 -5.20 -5.21 -18.09
C GLY A 338 -6.60 -4.88 -17.57
N ASP A 339 -7.43 -5.92 -17.41
CA ASP A 339 -8.79 -5.81 -16.87
C ASP A 339 -8.88 -6.22 -15.39
N TYR A 340 -7.76 -6.38 -14.69
CA TYR A 340 -7.74 -6.93 -13.33
C TYR A 340 -7.09 -5.95 -12.35
N LEU A 341 -7.68 -5.87 -11.17
CA LEU A 341 -7.28 -5.06 -10.04
C LEU A 341 -7.08 -5.99 -8.83
N LEU A 342 -5.89 -5.99 -8.27
CA LEU A 342 -5.58 -6.61 -6.99
C LEU A 342 -5.50 -5.52 -5.93
N LEU A 343 -6.30 -5.67 -4.89
CA LEU A 343 -6.32 -4.83 -3.71
C LEU A 343 -5.66 -5.60 -2.56
N ASP A 344 -4.70 -4.96 -1.91
CA ASP A 344 -4.05 -5.47 -0.69
C ASP A 344 -4.19 -4.44 0.42
N LEU A 345 -4.72 -4.87 1.57
CA LEU A 345 -5.05 -3.97 2.66
C LEU A 345 -4.19 -4.28 3.88
N GLU A 346 -3.11 -3.52 4.03
CA GLU A 346 -2.09 -3.70 5.05
C GLU A 346 -2.27 -2.71 6.21
N SER A 347 -1.75 -3.04 7.39
CA SER A 347 -1.55 -2.06 8.45
C SER A 347 -0.53 -1.02 7.97
N GLY A 348 -0.85 0.26 8.09
CA GLY A 348 0.01 1.34 7.64
C GLY A 348 0.47 2.20 8.80
N ASP A 349 1.63 2.85 8.66
CA ASP A 349 2.12 3.84 9.62
C ASP A 349 1.39 5.20 9.50
N HIS A 350 0.37 5.28 8.63
CA HIS A 350 -0.38 6.50 8.39
C HIS A 350 -1.24 6.83 9.60
N THR A 351 -1.09 8.04 10.13
CA THR A 351 -1.97 8.54 11.18
C THR A 351 -3.41 8.63 10.63
N PRO A 352 -4.42 8.06 11.32
CA PRO A 352 -5.81 8.14 10.87
C PRO A 352 -6.28 9.59 10.72
N LEU A 353 -7.15 9.85 9.75
CA LEU A 353 -7.67 11.20 9.52
C LEU A 353 -8.44 11.71 10.76
N SER A 354 -9.20 10.81 11.38
CA SER A 354 -9.93 11.07 12.63
C SER A 354 -9.00 11.49 13.77
N HIS A 355 -7.81 10.89 13.85
CA HIS A 355 -6.79 11.24 14.83
C HIS A 355 -6.13 12.58 14.50
N LEU A 356 -5.80 12.84 13.23
CA LEU A 356 -5.24 14.13 12.81
C LEU A 356 -6.21 15.29 13.09
N LEU A 357 -7.51 15.10 12.88
CA LEU A 357 -8.53 16.10 13.21
C LEU A 357 -8.64 16.36 14.71
N ALA A 358 -8.60 15.31 15.52
CA ALA A 358 -8.65 15.45 16.97
C ALA A 358 -7.36 16.09 17.51
N LEU A 359 -6.18 15.67 17.03
CA LEU A 359 -4.89 16.28 17.33
C LEU A 359 -4.88 17.76 16.94
N GLY A 360 -5.36 18.08 15.74
CA GLY A 360 -5.49 19.47 15.28
C GLY A 360 -6.41 20.31 16.16
N ALA A 361 -7.51 19.74 16.65
CA ALA A 361 -8.39 20.41 17.59
C ALA A 361 -7.66 20.70 18.93
N ALA A 362 -6.90 19.73 19.45
CA ALA A 362 -6.06 19.97 20.64
C ALA A 362 -4.99 21.04 20.38
N VAL A 363 -4.35 21.02 19.21
CA VAL A 363 -3.38 22.06 18.80
C VAL A 363 -4.05 23.42 18.72
N ALA A 364 -5.24 23.54 18.12
CA ALA A 364 -5.99 24.79 18.05
C ALA A 364 -6.33 25.34 19.45
N THR A 365 -6.75 24.48 20.39
CA THR A 365 -6.99 24.86 21.78
C THR A 365 -5.72 25.37 22.46
N VAL A 366 -4.59 24.71 22.20
CA VAL A 366 -3.30 25.04 22.79
C VAL A 366 -2.70 26.33 22.22
N LEU A 367 -3.02 26.65 20.97
CA LEU A 367 -2.60 27.88 20.27
C LEU A 367 -3.45 29.11 20.60
N ASP A 368 -4.43 28.99 21.50
CA ASP A 368 -5.17 30.13 22.03
C ASP A 368 -4.22 31.14 22.69
N ALA A 369 -4.07 32.31 22.08
CA ALA A 369 -3.12 33.33 22.49
C ALA A 369 -3.52 34.08 23.77
N ARG A 370 -4.75 33.91 24.27
CA ARG A 370 -5.20 34.52 25.52
C ARG A 370 -4.36 34.06 26.70
N ASP A 371 -4.22 34.97 27.66
CA ASP A 371 -3.43 34.77 28.88
C ASP A 371 -2.01 34.27 28.54
N ASP A 372 -1.36 34.90 27.57
CA ASP A 372 0.01 34.58 27.13
C ASP A 372 0.18 33.10 26.76
N PHE A 373 -0.69 32.57 25.91
CA PHE A 373 -0.69 31.15 25.50
C PHE A 373 -0.79 30.18 26.69
N LEU A 374 -1.72 30.44 27.62
CA LEU A 374 -1.87 29.67 28.86
C LEU A 374 -1.93 28.15 28.62
N HIS A 375 -2.73 27.69 27.66
CA HIS A 375 -2.87 26.25 27.39
C HIS A 375 -1.57 25.60 26.91
N LEU A 376 -0.76 26.30 26.11
CA LEU A 376 0.56 25.81 25.70
C LEU A 376 1.51 25.70 26.90
N ARG A 377 1.44 26.66 27.82
CA ARG A 377 2.22 26.63 29.06
C ARG A 377 1.76 25.50 29.99
N LEU A 378 0.44 25.24 30.06
CA LEU A 378 -0.14 24.10 30.79
C LEU A 378 0.32 22.75 30.23
N VAL A 379 0.27 22.56 28.91
CA VAL A 379 0.74 21.32 28.26
C VAL A 379 2.22 21.08 28.57
N ARG A 380 3.05 22.12 28.49
CA ARG A 380 4.49 22.02 28.81
C ARG A 380 4.72 21.68 30.29
N GLY A 381 4.02 22.33 31.21
CA GLY A 381 4.10 22.04 32.65
C GLY A 381 3.67 20.61 32.98
N ALA A 382 2.53 20.16 32.43
CA ALA A 382 2.04 18.81 32.63
C ALA A 382 3.02 17.75 32.07
N ALA A 383 3.62 18.00 30.90
CA ALA A 383 4.61 17.08 30.33
C ALA A 383 5.89 16.97 31.18
N GLN A 384 6.34 18.08 31.80
CA GLN A 384 7.45 18.06 32.76
C GLN A 384 7.07 17.27 34.02
N TRP A 385 5.87 17.51 34.56
CA TRP A 385 5.39 16.82 35.74
C TRP A 385 5.28 15.31 35.52
N LEU A 386 4.74 14.85 34.39
CA LEU A 386 4.65 13.41 34.09
C LEU A 386 6.02 12.74 33.89
N ARG A 387 7.04 13.51 33.52
CA ARG A 387 8.42 13.04 33.32
C ARG A 387 9.18 12.99 34.64
N ASP A 388 9.15 14.08 35.40
CA ASP A 388 10.08 14.33 36.51
C ASP A 388 9.37 14.49 37.88
N ALA A 389 8.03 14.39 37.92
CA ALA A 389 7.19 14.74 39.08
C ALA A 389 7.41 16.18 39.60
N ARG A 390 7.98 17.04 38.75
CA ARG A 390 8.37 18.42 39.06
C ARG A 390 8.13 19.30 37.83
N VAL A 391 7.89 20.57 38.08
CA VAL A 391 7.70 21.59 37.04
C VAL A 391 8.67 22.72 37.30
N ASP A 392 9.47 23.07 36.30
CA ASP A 392 10.31 24.26 36.35
C ASP A 392 9.49 25.48 35.96
N ALA A 393 9.03 26.22 36.97
CA ALA A 393 8.18 27.40 36.81
C ALA A 393 8.78 28.40 35.82
N SER A 394 10.10 28.63 35.85
CA SER A 394 10.79 29.61 34.99
C SER A 394 10.57 29.35 33.49
N THR A 395 10.35 28.08 33.13
CA THR A 395 10.17 27.66 31.73
C THR A 395 8.75 27.79 31.23
N ILE A 396 7.77 28.04 32.12
CA ILE A 396 6.34 28.09 31.81
C ILE A 396 5.64 29.39 32.28
N MET A 397 6.36 30.33 32.91
CA MET A 397 5.81 31.65 33.25
C MET A 397 5.43 32.46 31.99
N PRO A 398 4.59 33.52 32.12
CA PRO A 398 4.15 34.35 30.99
C PRO A 398 5.32 34.89 30.13
N ASP A 399 6.44 35.28 30.73
CA ASP A 399 7.62 35.76 30.00
C ASP A 399 8.16 34.74 28.98
N SER A 400 8.00 33.44 29.27
CA SER A 400 8.40 32.37 28.36
C SER A 400 7.57 32.32 27.07
N ALA A 401 6.43 33.03 27.01
CA ALA A 401 5.52 33.06 25.87
C ALA A 401 5.78 34.20 24.88
N GLN A 402 6.61 35.19 25.23
CA GLN A 402 6.94 36.29 24.31
C GLN A 402 7.49 35.77 22.98
N LYS A 403 8.26 34.67 23.02
CA LYS A 403 8.81 34.00 21.83
C LYS A 403 7.75 33.37 20.91
N TYR A 404 6.57 33.05 21.43
CA TYR A 404 5.49 32.47 20.61
C TYR A 404 4.79 33.54 19.78
N ALA A 405 4.60 34.74 20.34
CA ALA A 405 3.94 35.85 19.67
C ALA A 405 4.68 36.32 18.40
N VAL A 406 6.01 36.13 18.35
CA VAL A 406 6.87 36.50 17.22
C VAL A 406 7.24 35.32 16.32
N ALA A 407 6.81 34.10 16.66
CA ALA A 407 7.14 32.91 15.87
C ALA A 407 6.33 32.88 14.57
N ALA A 408 6.95 32.38 13.50
CA ALA A 408 6.22 32.08 12.27
C ALA A 408 5.09 31.06 12.54
N PRO A 409 3.90 31.19 11.93
CA PRO A 409 2.76 30.31 12.17
C PRO A 409 3.10 28.82 12.05
N GLU A 410 3.87 28.44 11.03
CA GLU A 410 4.29 27.06 10.76
C GLU A 410 5.13 26.52 11.92
N ALA A 411 6.10 27.31 12.40
CA ALA A 411 6.98 26.94 13.50
C ALA A 411 6.19 26.82 14.82
N LEU A 412 5.23 27.71 15.05
CA LEU A 412 4.40 27.71 16.24
C LEU A 412 3.44 26.50 16.25
N ILE A 413 2.82 26.17 15.12
CA ILE A 413 1.97 24.97 14.97
C ILE A 413 2.80 23.71 15.18
N ALA A 414 3.97 23.60 14.56
CA ALA A 414 4.86 22.45 14.75
C ALA A 414 5.30 22.29 16.23
N PHE A 415 5.61 23.40 16.89
CA PHE A 415 5.96 23.40 18.32
C PHE A 415 4.78 22.95 19.20
N ALA A 416 3.59 23.49 18.97
CA ALA A 416 2.38 23.13 19.72
C ALA A 416 1.99 21.66 19.50
N ARG A 417 2.00 21.20 18.24
CA ARG A 417 1.77 19.80 17.87
C ARG A 417 2.72 18.86 18.61
N LYS A 418 4.03 19.12 18.53
CA LYS A 418 5.03 18.34 19.26
C LYS A 418 4.80 18.36 20.77
N GLY A 419 4.34 19.47 21.33
CA GLY A 419 3.98 19.57 22.75
C GLY A 419 2.81 18.66 23.12
N VAL A 420 1.74 18.69 22.34
CA VAL A 420 0.55 17.84 22.52
C VAL A 420 0.90 16.37 22.36
N GLU A 421 1.58 15.98 21.28
CA GLU A 421 2.03 14.59 21.04
C GLU A 421 2.88 14.08 22.19
N ASN A 422 3.86 14.88 22.66
CA ASN A 422 4.70 14.52 23.81
C ASN A 422 3.91 14.27 25.09
N LEU A 423 2.87 15.06 25.34
CA LEU A 423 2.01 14.88 26.49
C LEU A 423 1.17 13.60 26.33
N LEU A 424 0.58 13.37 25.15
CA LEU A 424 -0.23 12.19 24.86
C LEU A 424 0.59 10.89 24.96
N THR A 425 1.81 10.84 24.41
CA THR A 425 2.71 9.68 24.53
C THR A 425 3.02 9.35 25.99
N ARG A 426 3.18 10.37 26.85
CA ARG A 426 3.39 10.17 28.29
C ARG A 426 2.11 9.72 28.99
N ALA A 427 0.98 10.32 28.61
CA ALA A 427 -0.34 10.00 29.15
C ALA A 427 -0.73 8.53 28.90
N GLN A 428 -0.39 7.97 27.73
CA GLN A 428 -0.63 6.56 27.39
C GLN A 428 -0.02 5.56 28.38
N ARG A 429 1.02 5.96 29.14
CA ARG A 429 1.74 5.10 30.10
C ARG A 429 1.32 5.34 31.55
N ARG A 430 0.27 6.14 31.78
CA ARG A 430 -0.14 6.63 33.11
C ARG A 430 -1.64 6.44 33.30
N ALA A 431 -2.08 6.44 34.56
CA ALA A 431 -3.51 6.44 34.82
C ALA A 431 -4.10 7.79 34.38
N PRO A 432 -5.35 7.83 33.86
CA PRO A 432 -6.02 9.09 33.48
C PRO A 432 -6.03 10.14 34.62
N GLN A 433 -6.11 9.66 35.86
CA GLN A 433 -6.06 10.46 37.09
C GLN A 433 -4.73 11.22 37.24
N ASP A 434 -3.61 10.59 36.87
CA ASP A 434 -2.28 11.19 36.96
C ASP A 434 -2.12 12.31 35.93
N VAL A 435 -2.67 12.12 34.74
CA VAL A 435 -2.65 13.13 33.66
C VAL A 435 -3.46 14.35 34.05
N ARG A 436 -4.66 14.14 34.61
CA ARG A 436 -5.48 15.23 35.15
C ARG A 436 -4.76 15.96 36.28
N ARG A 437 -4.14 15.22 37.22
CA ARG A 437 -3.35 15.80 38.31
C ARG A 437 -2.18 16.63 37.80
N ALA A 438 -1.48 16.17 36.76
CA ALA A 438 -0.37 16.90 36.15
C ALA A 438 -0.82 18.26 35.58
N LEU A 439 -1.98 18.31 34.91
CA LEU A 439 -2.55 19.54 34.37
C LEU A 439 -3.03 20.50 35.47
N VAL A 440 -3.68 19.98 36.52
CA VAL A 440 -4.10 20.78 37.69
C VAL A 440 -2.89 21.36 38.41
N GLU A 441 -1.83 20.59 38.61
CA GLU A 441 -0.61 21.07 39.26
C GLU A 441 0.10 22.14 38.42
N ALA A 442 0.15 21.95 37.10
CA ALA A 442 0.64 23.00 36.20
C ALA A 442 -0.20 24.28 36.29
N ALA A 443 -1.53 24.16 36.36
CA ALA A 443 -2.42 25.32 36.53
C ALA A 443 -2.19 26.03 37.85
N ARG A 444 -2.01 25.29 38.94
CA ARG A 444 -1.70 25.84 40.27
C ARG A 444 -0.41 26.67 40.24
N ILE A 445 0.65 26.17 39.59
CA ILE A 445 1.92 26.88 39.46
C ILE A 445 1.78 28.14 38.59
N LEU A 446 0.94 28.09 37.56
CA LEU A 446 0.68 29.23 36.67
C LEU A 446 -0.34 30.23 37.22
N GLY A 447 -0.95 29.96 38.38
CA GLY A 447 -2.03 30.79 38.93
C GLY A 447 -3.32 30.76 38.09
N ALA A 448 -3.52 29.71 37.30
CA ALA A 448 -4.67 29.56 36.42
C ALA A 448 -5.83 28.79 37.08
N PRO A 449 -7.10 29.08 36.72
CA PRO A 449 -8.24 28.32 37.22
C PRO A 449 -8.16 26.83 36.85
N GLU A 450 -8.48 25.94 37.80
CA GLU A 450 -8.49 24.48 37.56
C GLU A 450 -9.47 24.05 36.46
N GLU A 451 -10.53 24.84 36.22
CA GLU A 451 -11.48 24.62 35.13
C GLU A 451 -10.79 24.66 33.75
N ARG A 452 -9.78 25.51 33.57
CA ARG A 452 -9.00 25.59 32.31
C ARG A 452 -8.19 24.31 32.09
N ALA A 453 -7.54 23.81 33.15
CA ALA A 453 -6.83 22.53 33.10
C ALA A 453 -7.78 21.35 32.81
N THR A 454 -8.97 21.36 33.41
CA THR A 454 -9.98 20.31 33.21
C THR A 454 -10.55 20.34 31.78
N SER A 455 -10.86 21.52 31.24
CA SER A 455 -11.30 21.65 29.85
C SER A 455 -10.24 21.18 28.87
N LEU A 456 -8.97 21.56 29.10
CA LEU A 456 -7.85 21.12 28.27
C LEU A 456 -7.65 19.60 28.36
N TYR A 457 -7.79 19.01 29.56
CA TYR A 457 -7.76 17.56 29.73
C TYR A 457 -8.80 16.86 28.87
N THR A 458 -10.06 17.32 28.87
CA THR A 458 -11.12 16.73 28.04
C THR A 458 -10.75 16.78 26.55
N THR A 459 -10.31 17.94 26.05
CA THR A 459 -9.87 18.07 24.65
C THR A 459 -8.71 17.13 24.31
N LEU A 460 -7.77 16.91 25.24
CA LEU A 460 -6.65 15.99 25.02
C LEU A 460 -7.10 14.52 25.01
N MET A 461 -8.09 14.14 25.82
CA MET A 461 -8.64 12.79 25.83
C MET A 461 -9.45 12.50 24.56
N ASP A 462 -10.14 13.50 24.02
CA ASP A 462 -10.83 13.37 22.72
C ASP A 462 -9.87 13.01 21.58
N VAL A 463 -8.58 13.35 21.68
CA VAL A 463 -7.56 12.94 20.70
C VAL A 463 -7.40 11.42 20.63
N GLN A 464 -7.54 10.74 21.77
CA GLN A 464 -7.43 9.28 21.83
C GLN A 464 -8.69 8.61 21.26
N ALA A 465 -9.86 9.21 21.44
CA ALA A 465 -11.11 8.74 20.86
C ALA A 465 -11.17 8.97 19.34
N GLY A 466 -10.53 10.04 18.85
CA GLY A 466 -10.62 10.47 17.45
C GLY A 466 -11.95 11.18 17.14
N LYS A 467 -12.02 11.81 15.97
CA LYS A 467 -13.26 12.43 15.46
C LYS A 467 -13.72 11.74 14.19
N GLU A 468 -14.89 11.12 14.21
CA GLU A 468 -15.48 10.53 13.00
C GLU A 468 -16.00 11.64 12.07
N PRO A 469 -15.43 11.79 10.86
CA PRO A 469 -15.85 12.83 9.95
C PRO A 469 -17.08 12.43 9.15
N ARG A 470 -17.92 13.40 8.79
CA ARG A 470 -19.07 13.25 7.89
C ARG A 470 -18.76 13.77 6.50
N GLU A 471 -19.34 13.16 5.47
CA GLU A 471 -19.22 13.64 4.10
C GLU A 471 -20.17 14.83 3.86
N THR A 472 -19.64 16.04 3.99
CA THR A 472 -20.36 17.30 3.73
C THR A 472 -19.36 18.40 3.41
N ARG A 473 -19.86 19.55 2.93
CA ARG A 473 -19.06 20.74 2.63
C ARG A 473 -19.26 21.88 3.62
N GLU A 474 -19.98 21.62 4.71
CA GLU A 474 -20.29 22.62 5.72
C GLU A 474 -20.03 22.10 7.14
N VAL A 475 -19.31 22.89 7.94
CA VAL A 475 -19.20 22.74 9.39
C VAL A 475 -20.05 23.83 10.01
N GLN A 476 -21.17 23.46 10.64
CA GLN A 476 -22.10 24.42 11.23
C GLN A 476 -21.98 24.47 12.75
N VAL A 477 -21.49 23.40 13.37
CA VAL A 477 -21.37 23.28 14.83
C VAL A 477 -19.90 23.09 15.22
N PRO A 478 -19.39 23.79 16.25
CA PRO A 478 -18.06 23.53 16.76
C PRO A 478 -17.89 22.07 17.21
N GLY A 479 -16.74 21.49 16.90
CA GLY A 479 -16.44 20.09 17.18
C GLY A 479 -16.87 19.13 16.07
N GLU A 480 -17.82 19.51 15.20
CA GLU A 480 -18.20 18.73 14.02
C GLU A 480 -16.99 18.55 13.11
N ALA A 481 -16.78 17.30 12.67
CA ALA A 481 -15.73 16.91 11.75
C ALA A 481 -16.36 16.52 10.41
N ILE A 482 -15.77 17.02 9.33
CA ILE A 482 -16.21 16.72 7.97
C ILE A 482 -15.04 16.22 7.15
N VAL A 483 -15.32 15.52 6.06
CA VAL A 483 -14.32 15.08 5.09
C VAL A 483 -14.80 15.41 3.68
N VAL A 484 -13.86 15.88 2.86
CA VAL A 484 -14.05 16.10 1.43
C VAL A 484 -12.95 15.40 0.65
N ALA A 485 -13.32 14.88 -0.52
CA ALA A 485 -12.36 14.39 -1.48
C ALA A 485 -11.78 15.55 -2.30
N TYR A 486 -10.48 15.50 -2.56
CA TYR A 486 -9.77 16.41 -3.43
C TYR A 486 -9.22 15.65 -4.63
N ASP A 487 -9.76 15.92 -5.82
CA ASP A 487 -9.45 15.24 -7.08
C ASP A 487 -8.61 16.08 -8.04
N GLY A 488 -8.02 17.18 -7.55
CA GLY A 488 -7.23 18.14 -8.33
C GLY A 488 -7.99 19.43 -8.62
N GLU A 489 -9.32 19.40 -8.65
CA GLU A 489 -10.13 20.59 -8.88
C GLU A 489 -10.32 21.42 -7.59
N PRO A 490 -10.44 22.76 -7.67
CA PRO A 490 -10.66 23.59 -6.50
C PRO A 490 -11.95 23.23 -5.75
N VAL A 491 -11.82 22.84 -4.47
CA VAL A 491 -12.95 22.51 -3.59
C VAL A 491 -13.11 23.60 -2.55
N THR A 492 -14.30 24.20 -2.45
CA THR A 492 -14.61 25.18 -1.41
C THR A 492 -15.52 24.58 -0.34
N VAL A 493 -15.14 24.76 0.91
CA VAL A 493 -15.82 24.27 2.12
C VAL A 493 -16.18 25.47 2.99
N ASN A 494 -17.36 25.46 3.61
CA ASN A 494 -17.79 26.46 4.57
C ASN A 494 -17.55 25.97 5.99
N VAL A 495 -16.73 26.68 6.78
CA VAL A 495 -16.46 26.34 8.17
C VAL A 495 -16.88 27.50 9.06
N MET A 496 -17.96 27.32 9.81
CA MET A 496 -18.52 28.35 10.70
C MET A 496 -18.72 29.71 9.98
N GLY A 497 -19.25 29.68 8.76
CA GLY A 497 -19.50 30.87 7.93
C GLY A 497 -18.28 31.40 7.18
N ARG A 498 -17.11 30.72 7.24
CA ARG A 498 -15.89 31.11 6.53
C ARG A 498 -15.61 30.15 5.38
N HIS A 499 -15.30 30.69 4.22
CA HIS A 499 -14.94 29.89 3.05
C HIS A 499 -13.46 29.51 3.08
N ILE A 500 -13.20 28.20 2.93
CA ILE A 500 -11.86 27.65 2.73
C ILE A 500 -11.85 26.97 1.37
N THR A 501 -10.93 27.39 0.51
CA THR A 501 -10.73 26.78 -0.81
C THR A 501 -9.46 25.95 -0.81
N LEU A 502 -9.60 24.67 -1.14
CA LEU A 502 -8.53 23.71 -1.34
C LEU A 502 -8.22 23.65 -2.83
N ARG A 503 -6.97 23.89 -3.23
CA ARG A 503 -6.55 23.89 -4.64
C ARG A 503 -5.09 23.47 -4.77
N ALA A 504 -4.69 23.03 -5.96
CA ALA A 504 -3.29 22.77 -6.27
C ALA A 504 -2.53 24.09 -6.42
N ASP A 505 -1.28 24.13 -5.97
CA ASP A 505 -0.33 25.14 -6.39
C ASP A 505 0.24 24.84 -7.79
N TYR A 506 1.22 25.63 -8.23
CA TYR A 506 1.88 25.43 -9.51
C TYR A 506 2.72 24.13 -9.59
N ARG A 507 2.99 23.47 -8.45
CA ARG A 507 3.69 22.18 -8.37
C ARG A 507 2.73 21.00 -8.25
N GLY A 508 1.41 21.24 -8.23
CA GLY A 508 0.41 20.20 -8.00
C GLY A 508 0.22 19.84 -6.52
N GLU A 509 0.79 20.61 -5.59
CA GLU A 509 0.66 20.37 -4.16
C GLU A 509 -0.62 21.02 -3.60
N VAL A 510 -1.31 20.32 -2.70
CA VAL A 510 -2.57 20.80 -2.13
C VAL A 510 -2.32 21.98 -1.21
N THR A 511 -2.97 23.09 -1.51
CA THR A 511 -2.87 24.36 -0.79
C THR A 511 -4.24 24.75 -0.23
N SER A 512 -4.28 25.21 1.01
CA SER A 512 -5.46 25.80 1.62
C SER A 512 -5.42 27.32 1.49
N VAL A 513 -6.56 27.90 1.09
CA VAL A 513 -6.73 29.34 0.93
C VAL A 513 -7.97 29.77 1.72
N MET A 514 -7.78 30.72 2.62
CA MET A 514 -8.88 31.36 3.36
C MET A 514 -8.80 32.88 3.14
N PRO A 515 -9.92 33.56 2.84
CA PRO A 515 -9.93 35.01 2.71
C PRO A 515 -9.33 35.70 3.94
N GLY A 516 -8.39 36.63 3.71
CA GLY A 516 -7.70 37.36 4.78
C GLY A 516 -6.51 36.61 5.41
N ALA A 517 -6.17 35.40 4.95
CA ALA A 517 -4.99 34.66 5.38
C ALA A 517 -4.09 34.30 4.18
N PRO A 518 -2.78 34.09 4.39
CA PRO A 518 -1.91 33.59 3.33
C PRO A 518 -2.35 32.19 2.89
N ALA A 519 -2.07 31.88 1.62
CA ALA A 519 -2.22 30.51 1.10
C ALA A 519 -1.15 29.62 1.75
N VAL A 520 -1.55 28.44 2.22
CA VAL A 520 -0.68 27.54 2.98
C VAL A 520 -0.64 26.17 2.34
N LEU A 521 0.58 25.64 2.15
CA LEU A 521 0.79 24.27 1.70
C LEU A 521 0.30 23.28 2.77
N LEU A 522 -0.62 22.39 2.39
CA LEU A 522 -1.21 21.41 3.29
C LEU A 522 -0.47 20.07 3.21
N SER A 523 0.44 19.85 4.15
CA SER A 523 1.14 18.56 4.31
C SER A 523 0.19 17.48 4.83
N ASP A 524 -0.12 17.52 6.12
CA ASP A 524 -0.92 16.55 6.85
C ASP A 524 -1.86 17.21 7.87
N LEU A 525 -1.42 18.34 8.47
CA LEU A 525 -2.22 19.10 9.43
C LEU A 525 -1.89 20.59 9.37
N TRP A 526 -2.93 21.42 9.31
CA TRP A 526 -2.86 22.88 9.44
C TRP A 526 -3.93 23.41 10.39
N VAL A 527 -3.63 24.51 11.07
CA VAL A 527 -4.56 25.20 11.97
C VAL A 527 -4.55 26.69 11.70
N TYR A 528 -5.70 27.24 11.26
CA TYR A 528 -5.93 28.68 11.25
C TYR A 528 -6.42 29.14 12.62
N THR A 529 -5.61 29.91 13.33
CA THR A 529 -5.98 30.51 14.62
C THR A 529 -6.86 31.73 14.43
N LEU A 530 -8.00 31.78 15.13
CA LEU A 530 -8.99 32.85 15.09
C LEU A 530 -9.32 33.31 16.51
N THR A 531 -9.95 34.49 16.65
CA THR A 531 -10.39 34.99 17.97
C THR A 531 -11.46 34.11 18.62
N THR A 532 -12.27 33.43 17.81
CA THR A 532 -13.36 32.55 18.27
C THR A 532 -12.94 31.09 18.43
N GLY A 533 -11.70 30.73 18.05
CA GLY A 533 -11.25 29.33 18.04
C GLY A 533 -10.21 29.06 16.96
N GLY A 534 -10.23 27.88 16.37
CA GLY A 534 -9.36 27.56 15.24
C GLY A 534 -10.03 26.66 14.22
N ILE A 535 -9.74 26.89 12.94
CA ILE A 535 -10.12 25.96 11.87
C ILE A 535 -8.98 24.99 11.66
N VAL A 536 -9.29 23.71 11.78
CA VAL A 536 -8.36 22.61 11.63
C VAL A 536 -8.58 21.98 10.26
N ILE A 537 -7.49 21.73 9.55
CA ILE A 537 -7.50 21.06 8.25
C ILE A 537 -6.50 19.92 8.32
N ALA A 538 -6.96 18.70 8.15
CA ALA A 538 -6.14 17.50 8.15
C ALA A 538 -6.18 16.85 6.76
N ARG A 539 -5.07 16.26 6.32
CA ARG A 539 -4.95 15.62 5.01
C ARG A 539 -4.41 14.20 5.17
N GLN A 540 -5.11 13.25 4.54
CA GLN A 540 -4.67 11.87 4.38
C GLN A 540 -4.86 11.50 2.90
N GLY A 541 -3.77 11.55 2.12
CA GLY A 541 -3.84 11.34 0.67
C GLY A 541 -4.69 12.40 -0.04
N LEU A 542 -5.78 11.95 -0.68
CA LEU A 542 -6.77 12.80 -1.35
C LEU A 542 -8.00 13.10 -0.46
N ARG A 543 -8.04 12.57 0.77
CA ARG A 543 -9.09 12.86 1.75
C ARG A 543 -8.64 14.03 2.62
N ILE A 544 -9.46 15.07 2.70
CA ILE A 544 -9.17 16.26 3.49
C ILE A 544 -10.27 16.43 4.53
N GLY A 545 -9.89 16.32 5.79
CA GLY A 545 -10.77 16.54 6.92
C GLY A 545 -10.76 18.00 7.35
N LEU A 546 -11.91 18.53 7.76
CA LEU A 546 -12.01 19.85 8.37
C LEU A 546 -12.83 19.80 9.65
N THR A 547 -12.45 20.59 10.64
CA THR A 547 -13.26 20.81 11.86
C THR A 547 -13.02 22.21 12.40
N PHE A 548 -13.95 22.71 13.21
CA PHE A 548 -13.76 23.95 13.97
C PHE A 548 -13.66 23.64 15.46
N GLN A 549 -12.57 24.09 16.08
CA GLN A 549 -12.40 24.01 17.53
C GLN A 549 -12.73 25.36 18.15
N SER A 550 -13.76 25.42 19.00
CA SER A 550 -14.07 26.63 19.76
C SER A 550 -12.94 26.98 20.73
N ALA A 551 -12.70 28.28 20.86
CA ALA A 551 -11.88 28.84 21.91
C ALA A 551 -12.49 28.49 23.29
N VAL A 552 -11.66 28.00 24.23
CA VAL A 552 -12.14 27.69 25.59
C VAL A 552 -12.59 29.00 26.25
N PRO A 553 -13.78 29.11 26.85
CA PRO A 553 -14.24 30.36 27.46
C PRO A 553 -13.20 30.93 28.44
N SER A 554 -12.93 32.23 28.32
CA SER A 554 -12.19 33.01 29.32
C SER A 554 -13.25 33.52 30.30
N ARG A 555 -13.45 32.82 31.42
CA ARG A 555 -14.22 33.35 32.55
C ARG A 555 -13.29 34.05 33.51
#